data_AF-A0A176Z107-F1
#
_entry.id   AF-A0A176Z107-F1
#
_cell.length_a   1.000
_cell.length_b   1.000
_cell.length_c   1.000
_cell.angle_alpha   90.00
_cell.angle_beta   90.00
_cell.angle_gamma   90.00
#
_symmetry.space_group_name_H-M   'P 1'
#
loop_
_entity.id
_entity.type
_entity.pdbx_description
1 polymer ?
#
loop_
_entity_poly.entity_id
_entity_poly.type
_entity_poly.pdbx_seq_one_letter_code
_entity_poly.pdbx_strand_id
1 'polypeptide(L)'
;MLGEYLERNPRKVPIIVGQHGKPQLDETISPRGLQFNLTHSHSVALLAVTVGQTVGIDVEDIASFSNPDVSTLAEGVLSKREVEAIMALERESRIRSFLRCWTRKEALLKAVGVGLLAKLDEFKVPMDDLERWSVQWRPDRRSDASTFQMADLSDDDYSAAVAAPMISGPVHLFDLHHLGLTDISVGEPQMRRSASEFVPL
;
A
#
# COMPACT_ATOMS: atom_id res chain seq x y z
N MET A 1 2.51 17.84 5.87
CA MET A 1 2.76 16.40 6.10
C MET A 1 4.20 16.12 6.53
N LEU A 2 5.17 15.71 5.67
CA LEU A 2 6.51 15.33 6.16
C LEU A 2 7.23 16.43 6.96
N GLY A 3 7.05 17.71 6.57
CA GLY A 3 7.57 18.84 7.34
C GLY A 3 6.97 18.94 8.75
N GLU A 4 5.71 18.58 8.97
CA GLU A 4 5.11 18.56 10.32
C GLU A 4 5.73 17.46 11.18
N TYR A 5 5.86 16.25 10.65
CA TYR A 5 6.51 15.14 11.37
C TYR A 5 7.97 15.43 11.74
N LEU A 6 8.64 16.24 10.92
CA LEU A 6 10.05 16.60 11.10
C LEU A 6 10.25 17.95 11.80
N GLU A 7 9.16 18.65 12.15
CA GLU A 7 9.18 20.01 12.69
C GLU A 7 10.02 21.00 11.82
N ARG A 8 9.88 20.89 10.49
CA ARG A 8 10.62 21.64 9.48
C ARG A 8 9.71 22.24 8.43
N ASN A 9 10.20 23.29 7.76
CA ASN A 9 9.53 23.83 6.58
C ASN A 9 9.39 22.73 5.51
N PRO A 10 8.17 22.38 5.05
CA PRO A 10 7.94 21.32 4.07
C PRO A 10 8.75 21.48 2.77
N ARG A 11 9.00 22.71 2.32
CA ARG A 11 9.80 23.00 1.12
C ARG A 11 11.30 22.75 1.30
N LYS A 12 11.75 22.52 2.54
CA LYS A 12 13.15 22.28 2.91
C LYS A 12 13.37 20.86 3.42
N VAL A 13 12.41 19.95 3.26
CA VAL A 13 12.60 18.53 3.58
C VAL A 13 13.35 17.89 2.40
N PRO A 14 14.64 17.54 2.53
CA PRO A 14 15.35 16.82 1.48
C PRO A 14 14.76 15.41 1.35
N ILE A 15 14.32 15.10 0.12
CA ILE A 15 13.95 13.75 -0.30
C ILE A 15 15.11 13.24 -1.16
N ILE A 16 15.72 12.14 -0.73
CA ILE A 16 16.82 11.50 -1.45
C ILE A 16 16.31 10.26 -2.18
N VAL A 17 17.05 9.85 -3.21
CA VAL A 17 16.78 8.60 -3.94
C VAL A 17 17.48 7.47 -3.22
N GLY A 18 16.71 6.57 -2.61
CA GLY A 18 17.19 5.37 -1.94
C GLY A 18 17.41 4.20 -2.89
N GLN A 19 17.57 3.01 -2.31
CA GLN A 19 17.77 1.78 -3.06
C GLN A 19 16.60 1.53 -4.04
N HIS A 20 16.91 1.08 -5.26
CA HIS A 20 15.94 0.82 -6.33
C HIS A 20 15.08 2.03 -6.74
N GLY A 21 15.55 3.26 -6.47
CA GLY A 21 14.84 4.47 -6.86
C GLY A 21 13.77 4.92 -5.86
N LYS A 22 13.59 4.20 -4.74
CA LYS A 22 12.58 4.54 -3.72
C LYS A 22 12.92 5.87 -3.05
N PRO A 23 12.03 6.88 -3.05
CA PRO A 23 12.23 8.11 -2.28
C PRO A 23 12.36 7.83 -0.78
N GLN A 24 13.33 8.47 -0.11
CA GLN A 24 13.62 8.30 1.31
C GLN A 24 13.99 9.65 1.96
N LEU A 25 13.88 9.71 3.29
CA LEU A 25 14.43 10.82 4.07
C LEU A 25 15.91 10.56 4.34
N ASP A 26 16.70 11.64 4.37
CA ASP A 26 18.06 11.57 4.87
C ASP A 26 18.06 11.23 6.38
N GLU A 27 18.84 10.23 6.79
CA GLU A 27 18.90 9.78 8.18
C GLU A 27 19.29 10.90 9.14
N THR A 28 20.11 11.86 8.68
CA THR A 28 20.56 13.02 9.47
C THR A 28 19.43 13.96 9.88
N ILE A 29 18.31 13.93 9.16
CA ILE A 29 17.15 14.78 9.42
C ILE A 29 16.00 14.01 10.06
N SER A 30 16.14 12.70 10.23
CA SER A 30 15.12 11.78 10.73
C SER A 30 15.55 11.15 12.06
N PRO A 31 15.72 11.93 13.13
CA PRO A 31 16.31 11.44 14.40
C PRO A 31 15.47 10.35 15.08
N ARG A 32 14.19 10.25 14.73
CA ARG A 32 13.28 9.21 15.24
C ARG A 32 13.14 8.02 14.29
N GLY A 33 13.86 8.00 13.17
CA GLY A 33 13.72 6.96 12.15
C GLY A 33 12.39 7.04 11.41
N LEU A 34 11.90 8.24 11.11
CA LEU A 34 10.75 8.46 10.24
C LEU A 34 11.02 7.85 8.86
N GLN A 35 10.09 7.03 8.39
CA GLN A 35 10.08 6.38 7.09
C GLN A 35 8.77 6.72 6.40
N PHE A 36 8.77 6.74 5.07
CA PHE A 36 7.55 6.95 4.30
C PHE A 36 7.55 6.13 3.01
N ASN A 37 6.36 5.95 2.46
CA ASN A 37 6.21 5.50 1.09
C ASN A 37 5.02 6.21 0.43
N LEU A 38 5.18 6.56 -0.84
CA LEU A 38 4.22 7.29 -1.65
C LEU A 38 3.89 6.43 -2.88
N THR A 39 2.63 6.43 -3.26
CA THR A 39 2.13 5.84 -4.51
C THR A 39 1.06 6.75 -5.09
N HIS A 40 0.82 6.67 -6.41
CA HIS A 40 -0.30 7.33 -7.05
C HIS A 40 -0.78 6.52 -8.25
N SER A 41 -2.06 6.58 -8.55
CA SER A 41 -2.65 6.04 -9.78
C SER A 41 -3.79 6.97 -10.20
N HIS A 42 -3.74 7.44 -11.45
CA HIS A 42 -4.66 8.45 -11.99
C HIS A 42 -4.88 9.66 -11.05
N SER A 43 -6.04 9.71 -10.41
CA SER A 43 -6.54 10.80 -9.57
C SER A 43 -6.24 10.63 -8.08
N VAL A 44 -5.74 9.46 -7.66
CA VAL A 44 -5.50 9.14 -6.25
C VAL A 44 -4.01 9.04 -5.96
N ALA A 45 -3.59 9.59 -4.82
CA ALA A 45 -2.28 9.34 -4.26
C ALA A 45 -2.40 8.95 -2.78
N LEU A 46 -1.56 8.01 -2.34
CA LEU A 46 -1.48 7.60 -0.94
C LEU A 46 -0.08 7.80 -0.39
N LEU A 47 0.01 8.33 0.83
CA LEU A 47 1.24 8.46 1.60
C LEU A 47 1.11 7.69 2.91
N ALA A 48 1.96 6.69 3.10
CA ALA A 48 2.13 6.02 4.38
C ALA A 48 3.35 6.59 5.10
N VAL A 49 3.23 6.84 6.41
CA VAL A 49 4.30 7.37 7.26
C VAL A 49 4.43 6.49 8.50
N THR A 50 5.65 6.08 8.83
CA THR A 50 5.96 5.24 9.99
C THR A 50 7.19 5.74 10.74
N VAL A 51 7.36 5.30 11.99
CA VAL A 51 8.53 5.63 12.82
C VAL A 51 9.23 4.32 13.20
N GLY A 52 10.53 4.22 12.96
CA GLY A 52 11.38 3.10 13.39
C GLY A 52 11.19 1.81 12.59
N GLN A 53 10.40 1.81 11.53
CA GLN A 53 10.13 0.63 10.71
C GLN A 53 9.86 0.99 9.26
N THR A 54 10.10 0.05 8.35
CA THR A 54 9.80 0.22 6.93
C THR A 54 8.30 0.18 6.67
N VAL A 55 7.89 0.83 5.58
CA VAL A 55 6.52 0.82 5.09
C VAL A 55 6.50 0.82 3.57
N GLY A 56 5.51 0.14 3.00
CA GLY A 56 5.18 0.14 1.59
C GLY A 56 3.68 0.30 1.41
N ILE A 57 3.29 1.07 0.40
CA ILE A 57 1.90 1.35 0.05
C ILE A 57 1.75 1.36 -1.47
N ASP A 58 0.64 0.82 -1.95
CA ASP A 58 0.32 0.82 -3.36
C ASP A 58 -1.17 1.09 -3.61
N VAL A 59 -1.48 1.69 -4.77
CA VAL A 59 -2.84 2.06 -5.17
C VAL A 59 -2.97 1.95 -6.68
N GLU A 60 -4.11 1.45 -7.15
CA GLU A 60 -4.49 1.43 -8.56
C GLU A 60 -5.93 1.88 -8.73
N ASP A 61 -6.14 2.88 -9.59
CA ASP A 61 -7.47 3.36 -9.99
C ASP A 61 -8.16 2.31 -10.87
N ILE A 62 -9.35 1.85 -10.46
CA ILE A 62 -10.06 0.75 -11.14
C ILE A 62 -10.58 1.21 -12.50
N ALA A 63 -11.03 2.47 -12.62
CA ALA A 63 -11.61 3.01 -13.85
C ALA A 63 -10.60 3.06 -15.02
N SER A 64 -9.31 3.21 -14.69
CA SER A 64 -8.20 3.17 -15.64
C SER A 64 -8.05 1.82 -16.35
N PHE A 65 -8.67 0.76 -15.81
CA PHE A 65 -8.64 -0.59 -16.34
C PHE A 65 -9.98 -0.99 -17.01
N SER A 66 -10.55 -0.14 -17.87
CA SER A 66 -11.87 -0.38 -18.46
C SER A 66 -11.99 -1.58 -19.43
N ASN A 67 -10.88 -2.12 -19.96
CA ASN A 67 -10.88 -3.34 -20.79
C ASN A 67 -9.50 -4.03 -20.94
N PRO A 68 -8.74 -4.33 -19.87
CA PRO A 68 -7.48 -5.05 -20.01
C PRO A 68 -7.72 -6.55 -20.25
N ASP A 69 -6.77 -7.18 -20.94
CA ASP A 69 -6.64 -8.64 -20.87
C ASP A 69 -6.07 -9.04 -19.51
N VAL A 70 -6.97 -9.19 -18.53
CA VAL A 70 -6.64 -9.58 -17.16
C VAL A 70 -5.89 -10.92 -17.13
N SER A 71 -6.14 -11.83 -18.08
CA SER A 71 -5.44 -13.12 -18.14
C SER A 71 -3.94 -12.90 -18.38
N THR A 72 -3.60 -12.14 -19.43
CA THR A 72 -2.21 -11.83 -19.79
C THR A 72 -1.49 -11.07 -18.66
N LEU A 73 -2.16 -10.10 -18.02
CA LEU A 73 -1.57 -9.37 -16.89
C LEU A 73 -1.34 -10.27 -15.67
N ALA A 74 -2.34 -11.10 -15.33
CA ALA A 74 -2.26 -12.02 -14.20
C ALA A 74 -1.17 -13.08 -14.41
N GLU A 75 -1.02 -13.63 -15.61
CA GLU A 75 0.00 -14.63 -15.93
C GLU A 75 1.45 -14.10 -15.82
N GLY A 76 1.65 -12.79 -16.05
CA GLY A 76 2.97 -12.17 -15.92
C GLY A 76 3.41 -11.91 -14.48
N VAL A 77 2.48 -11.94 -13.52
CA VAL A 77 2.69 -11.40 -12.17
C VAL A 77 2.31 -12.38 -11.06
N LEU A 78 1.25 -13.16 -11.27
CA LEU A 78 0.63 -13.99 -10.26
C LEU A 78 1.04 -15.45 -10.44
N SER A 79 1.02 -16.19 -9.34
CA SER A 79 1.21 -17.63 -9.38
C SER A 79 0.05 -18.31 -10.11
N LYS A 80 0.28 -19.48 -10.72
CA LYS A 80 -0.76 -20.25 -11.42
C LYS A 80 -2.06 -20.43 -10.62
N ARG A 81 -1.95 -20.66 -9.31
CA ARG A 81 -3.12 -20.81 -8.42
C ARG A 81 -3.91 -19.51 -8.23
N GLU A 82 -3.22 -18.37 -8.16
CA GLU A 82 -3.87 -17.05 -8.08
C GLU A 82 -4.56 -16.72 -9.41
N VAL A 83 -3.92 -17.03 -10.55
CA VAL A 83 -4.53 -16.89 -11.88
C VAL A 83 -5.78 -17.76 -12.00
N GLU A 84 -5.70 -19.05 -11.65
CA GLU A 84 -6.84 -19.97 -11.67
C GLU A 84 -8.00 -19.47 -10.80
N ALA A 85 -7.71 -18.98 -9.59
CA ALA A 85 -8.72 -18.44 -8.68
C ALA A 85 -9.40 -17.19 -9.26
N ILE A 86 -8.64 -16.26 -9.85
CA ILE A 86 -9.19 -15.05 -10.48
C ILE A 86 -10.02 -15.40 -11.71
N MET A 87 -9.54 -16.32 -12.56
CA MET A 87 -10.23 -16.68 -13.80
C MET A 87 -11.53 -17.46 -13.57
N ALA A 88 -11.70 -18.05 -12.38
CA ALA A 88 -12.96 -18.65 -11.95
C ALA A 88 -14.04 -17.62 -11.56
N LEU A 89 -13.68 -16.34 -11.39
CA LEU A 89 -14.63 -15.28 -11.05
C LEU A 89 -15.39 -14.77 -12.28
N GLU A 90 -16.52 -14.11 -12.01
CA GLU A 90 -17.24 -13.30 -12.98
C GLU A 90 -16.34 -12.20 -13.55
N ARG A 91 -16.52 -11.89 -14.85
CA ARG A 91 -15.63 -10.97 -15.59
C ARG A 91 -15.42 -9.63 -14.88
N GLU A 92 -16.47 -9.08 -14.28
CA GLU A 92 -16.45 -7.80 -13.56
C GLU A 92 -15.62 -7.85 -12.27
N SER A 93 -15.55 -9.02 -11.63
CA SER A 93 -14.79 -9.22 -10.39
C SER A 93 -13.32 -9.51 -10.65
N ARG A 94 -12.97 -10.09 -11.81
CA ARG A 94 -11.59 -10.48 -12.15
C ARG A 94 -10.61 -9.33 -12.00
N ILE A 95 -11.02 -8.15 -12.44
CA ILE A 95 -10.16 -6.98 -12.46
C ILE A 95 -9.88 -6.46 -11.06
N ARG A 96 -10.91 -6.38 -10.21
CA ARG A 96 -10.77 -5.98 -8.81
C ARG A 96 -9.89 -6.97 -8.07
N SER A 97 -10.09 -8.27 -8.27
CA SER A 97 -9.26 -9.30 -7.65
C SER A 97 -7.82 -9.29 -8.15
N PHE A 98 -7.58 -9.06 -9.45
CA PHE A 98 -6.23 -8.88 -9.99
C PHE A 98 -5.55 -7.66 -9.37
N LEU A 99 -6.21 -6.50 -9.38
CA LEU A 99 -5.65 -5.26 -8.82
C LEU A 99 -5.42 -5.37 -7.31
N ARG A 100 -6.25 -6.11 -6.57
CA ARG A 100 -6.00 -6.41 -5.15
C ARG A 100 -4.74 -7.23 -4.96
N CYS A 101 -4.56 -8.28 -5.75
CA CYS A 101 -3.34 -9.08 -5.70
C CYS A 101 -2.11 -8.23 -6.07
N TRP A 102 -2.21 -7.41 -7.11
CA TRP A 102 -1.17 -6.50 -7.56
C TRP A 102 -0.74 -5.54 -6.44
N THR A 103 -1.67 -4.74 -5.91
CA THR A 103 -1.36 -3.70 -4.92
C THR A 103 -0.83 -4.30 -3.62
N ARG A 104 -1.36 -5.45 -3.18
CA ARG A 104 -0.84 -6.20 -2.03
C ARG A 104 0.61 -6.64 -2.23
N LYS A 105 0.94 -7.17 -3.41
CA LYS A 105 2.31 -7.61 -3.73
C LYS A 105 3.27 -6.42 -3.80
N GLU A 106 2.90 -5.36 -4.51
CA GLU A 106 3.70 -4.14 -4.62
C GLU A 106 3.91 -3.46 -3.27
N ALA A 107 2.87 -3.34 -2.43
CA ALA A 107 2.99 -2.79 -1.08
C ALA A 107 4.00 -3.58 -0.24
N LEU A 108 3.96 -4.92 -0.29
CA LEU A 108 4.92 -5.76 0.41
C LEU A 108 6.36 -5.57 -0.12
N LEU A 109 6.55 -5.57 -1.44
CA LEU A 109 7.88 -5.34 -2.05
C LEU A 109 8.45 -3.96 -1.71
N LYS A 110 7.59 -2.93 -1.71
CA LYS A 110 7.95 -1.58 -1.29
C LYS A 110 8.33 -1.53 0.19
N ALA A 111 7.65 -2.28 1.06
CA ALA A 111 7.95 -2.35 2.49
C ALA A 111 9.28 -3.05 2.77
N VAL A 112 9.57 -4.10 2.01
CA VAL A 112 10.83 -4.84 2.06
C VAL A 112 12.00 -4.02 1.49
N GLY A 113 11.76 -3.26 0.43
CA GLY A 113 12.79 -2.45 -0.24
C GLY A 113 13.64 -3.21 -1.27
N VAL A 114 13.13 -4.29 -1.87
CA VAL A 114 13.82 -5.03 -2.96
C VAL A 114 13.42 -4.58 -4.37
N GLY A 115 12.39 -3.73 -4.49
CA GLY A 115 11.81 -3.32 -5.77
C GLY A 115 11.26 -4.51 -6.58
N LEU A 116 11.00 -4.30 -7.88
CA LEU A 116 10.51 -5.33 -8.84
C LEU A 116 11.53 -6.47 -9.12
N LEU A 117 12.66 -6.51 -8.42
CA LEU A 117 13.68 -7.55 -8.62
C LEU A 117 13.29 -8.90 -8.00
N ALA A 118 12.34 -8.90 -7.06
CA ALA A 118 11.70 -10.14 -6.62
C ALA A 118 10.64 -10.52 -7.66
N LYS A 119 10.64 -11.77 -8.14
CA LYS A 119 9.59 -12.19 -9.04
C LYS A 119 8.28 -12.25 -8.26
N LEU A 120 7.27 -11.54 -8.77
CA LEU A 120 5.97 -11.41 -8.12
C LEU A 120 5.24 -12.77 -8.00
N ASP A 121 5.62 -13.79 -8.79
CA ASP A 121 5.07 -15.14 -8.72
C ASP A 121 5.72 -16.03 -7.63
N GLU A 122 6.84 -15.61 -7.04
CA GLU A 122 7.60 -16.39 -6.04
C GLU A 122 7.01 -16.28 -4.62
N PHE A 123 6.09 -15.33 -4.38
CA PHE A 123 5.39 -15.19 -3.10
C PHE A 123 3.90 -14.93 -3.29
N LYS A 124 3.14 -15.22 -2.24
CA LYS A 124 1.68 -15.13 -2.25
C LYS A 124 1.22 -14.07 -1.27
N VAL A 125 0.14 -13.41 -1.64
CA VAL A 125 -0.61 -12.50 -0.78
C VAL A 125 -1.97 -13.11 -0.48
N PRO A 126 -2.62 -12.71 0.62
CA PRO A 126 -4.01 -13.08 0.88
C PRO A 126 -4.90 -12.68 -0.30
N MET A 127 -5.91 -13.48 -0.62
CA MET A 127 -6.90 -13.20 -1.68
C MET A 127 -8.31 -12.97 -1.13
N ASP A 128 -8.53 -13.19 0.16
CA ASP A 128 -9.79 -12.86 0.81
C ASP A 128 -9.92 -11.35 1.06
N ASP A 129 -11.09 -10.96 1.57
CA ASP A 129 -11.50 -9.58 1.80
C ASP A 129 -11.44 -9.20 3.29
N LEU A 130 -10.59 -9.86 4.07
CA LEU A 130 -10.33 -9.43 5.43
C LEU A 130 -9.69 -8.03 5.43
N GLU A 131 -9.86 -7.26 6.49
CA GLU A 131 -9.27 -5.90 6.53
C GLU A 131 -7.76 -5.94 6.77
N ARG A 132 -7.25 -7.00 7.41
CA ARG A 132 -5.86 -7.12 7.88
C ARG A 132 -5.34 -8.54 7.86
N TRP A 133 -4.04 -8.68 7.58
CA TRP A 133 -3.32 -9.95 7.59
C TRP A 133 -1.93 -9.84 8.18
N SER A 134 -1.40 -11.00 8.60
CA SER A 134 0.02 -11.20 8.84
C SER A 134 0.57 -12.09 7.74
N VAL A 135 1.60 -11.62 7.03
CA VAL A 135 2.26 -12.32 5.93
C VAL A 135 3.72 -12.55 6.31
N GLN A 136 4.18 -13.78 6.16
CA GLN A 136 5.60 -14.08 6.29
C GLN A 136 6.26 -13.97 4.92
N TRP A 137 7.31 -13.16 4.84
CA TRP A 137 8.09 -13.03 3.63
C TRP A 137 9.55 -13.37 3.88
N ARG A 138 10.12 -14.14 2.95
CA ARG A 138 11.52 -14.55 2.97
C ARG A 138 12.23 -13.84 1.81
N PRO A 139 13.10 -12.86 2.07
CA PRO A 139 14.06 -12.43 1.08
C PRO A 139 14.94 -13.63 0.78
N ASP A 140 14.86 -14.16 -0.44
CA ASP A 140 15.82 -15.16 -0.86
C ASP A 140 17.22 -14.58 -0.63
N ARG A 141 18.03 -15.25 0.23
CA ARG A 141 19.35 -14.86 0.77
C ARG A 141 19.43 -14.18 2.15
N ARG A 142 18.37 -14.07 2.95
CA ARG A 142 18.54 -13.90 4.41
C ARG A 142 17.95 -15.06 5.20
N SER A 143 18.65 -15.48 6.25
CA SER A 143 18.26 -16.61 7.11
C SER A 143 17.06 -16.30 8.03
N ASP A 144 16.64 -15.04 8.11
CA ASP A 144 15.55 -14.53 8.94
C ASP A 144 14.32 -14.17 8.09
N ALA A 145 13.28 -15.01 8.17
CA ALA A 145 11.96 -14.65 7.66
C ALA A 145 11.44 -13.44 8.46
N SER A 146 11.02 -12.38 7.77
CA SER A 146 10.39 -11.23 8.40
C SER A 146 8.86 -11.38 8.33
N THR A 147 8.19 -11.07 9.43
CA THR A 147 6.71 -11.01 9.46
C THR A 147 6.29 -9.58 9.19
N PHE A 148 5.41 -9.40 8.21
CA PHE A 148 4.77 -8.15 7.88
C PHE A 148 3.29 -8.22 8.21
N GLN A 149 2.74 -7.13 8.70
CA GLN A 149 1.30 -6.89 8.66
C GLN A 149 0.95 -6.23 7.34
N MET A 150 -0.26 -6.52 6.85
CA MET A 150 -0.85 -5.94 5.66
C MET A 150 -2.27 -5.47 6.00
N ALA A 151 -2.70 -4.37 5.42
CA ALA A 151 -4.09 -3.91 5.49
C ALA A 151 -4.61 -3.54 4.10
N ASP A 152 -5.86 -3.90 3.86
CA ASP A 152 -6.59 -3.46 2.67
C ASP A 152 -7.09 -2.03 2.88
N LEU A 153 -6.89 -1.18 1.89
CA LEU A 153 -7.37 0.20 1.88
C LEU A 153 -8.32 0.46 0.71
N SER A 154 -8.65 -0.57 -0.07
CA SER A 154 -9.46 -0.50 -1.28
C SER A 154 -10.87 0.02 -1.00
N ASP A 155 -11.45 0.68 -2.00
CA ASP A 155 -12.86 1.05 -2.04
C ASP A 155 -13.50 0.68 -3.39
N ASP A 156 -14.60 1.33 -3.74
CA ASP A 156 -15.30 1.08 -5.00
C ASP A 156 -14.56 1.61 -6.24
N ASP A 157 -13.69 2.60 -6.09
CA ASP A 157 -13.01 3.34 -7.16
C ASP A 157 -11.54 2.94 -7.31
N TYR A 158 -10.88 2.50 -6.25
CA TYR A 158 -9.47 2.09 -6.28
C TYR A 158 -9.19 0.80 -5.49
N SER A 159 -8.17 0.06 -5.95
CA SER A 159 -7.54 -1.01 -5.16
C SER A 159 -6.34 -0.43 -4.42
N ALA A 160 -6.17 -0.71 -3.14
CA ALA A 160 -5.03 -0.21 -2.38
C ALA A 160 -4.62 -1.13 -1.23
N ALA A 161 -3.33 -1.16 -0.92
CA ALA A 161 -2.81 -1.92 0.21
C ALA A 161 -1.61 -1.22 0.85
N VAL A 162 -1.46 -1.43 2.16
CA VAL A 162 -0.27 -1.00 2.92
C VAL A 162 0.34 -2.20 3.65
N ALA A 163 1.67 -2.25 3.72
CA ALA A 163 2.43 -3.28 4.40
C ALA A 163 3.57 -2.67 5.25
N ALA A 164 3.77 -3.21 6.45
CA ALA A 164 4.85 -2.85 7.38
C ALA A 164 5.09 -4.01 8.37
N PRO A 165 6.26 -4.11 9.05
CA PRO A 165 6.45 -5.08 10.13
C PRO A 165 5.33 -5.02 11.19
N MET A 166 4.88 -3.82 11.51
CA MET A 166 3.69 -3.55 12.32
C MET A 166 2.92 -2.37 11.73
N ILE A 167 1.64 -2.56 11.40
CA ILE A 167 0.81 -1.46 10.92
C ILE A 167 0.09 -0.83 12.10
N SER A 168 0.54 0.37 12.46
CA SER A 168 -0.11 1.27 13.41
C SER A 168 0.02 2.72 12.94
N GLY A 169 -1.04 3.51 13.13
CA GLY A 169 -1.06 4.94 12.79
C GLY A 169 -1.80 5.26 11.48
N PRO A 170 -1.80 6.55 11.08
CA PRO A 170 -2.55 7.02 9.93
C PRO A 170 -1.84 6.72 8.60
N VAL A 171 -2.63 6.37 7.59
CA VAL A 171 -2.28 6.45 6.17
C VAL A 171 -3.03 7.65 5.60
N HIS A 172 -2.34 8.49 4.84
CA HIS A 172 -2.93 9.70 4.27
C HIS A 172 -3.33 9.46 2.83
N LEU A 173 -4.61 9.67 2.52
CA LEU A 173 -5.17 9.62 1.17
C LEU A 173 -5.34 11.03 0.62
N PHE A 174 -4.89 11.22 -0.61
CA PHE A 174 -5.02 12.47 -1.35
C PHE A 174 -5.84 12.25 -2.60
N ASP A 175 -6.89 13.06 -2.75
CA ASP A 175 -7.58 13.23 -4.01
C ASP A 175 -6.89 14.33 -4.80
N LEU A 176 -6.25 13.98 -5.91
CA LEU A 176 -5.48 14.91 -6.73
C LEU A 176 -6.38 15.81 -7.59
N HIS A 177 -7.64 15.47 -7.80
CA HIS A 177 -8.60 16.30 -8.53
C HIS A 177 -9.27 17.33 -7.61
N HIS A 178 -9.57 16.94 -6.39
CA HIS A 178 -10.23 17.81 -5.41
C HIS A 178 -9.26 18.46 -4.42
N LEU A 179 -7.94 18.20 -4.54
CA LEU A 179 -6.88 18.62 -3.61
C LEU A 179 -7.29 18.40 -2.13
N GLY A 180 -8.04 17.32 -1.89
CA GLY A 180 -8.54 16.94 -0.58
C GLY A 180 -7.57 15.99 0.13
N LEU A 181 -7.51 16.09 1.46
CA LEU A 181 -6.74 15.20 2.31
C LEU A 181 -7.69 14.47 3.26
N THR A 182 -7.57 13.14 3.30
CA THR A 182 -8.33 12.28 4.21
C THR A 182 -7.38 11.34 4.94
N ASP A 183 -7.55 11.20 6.25
CA ASP A 183 -6.78 10.25 7.06
C ASP A 183 -7.50 8.91 7.14
N ILE A 184 -6.84 7.86 6.67
CA ILE A 184 -7.27 6.46 6.83
C ILE A 184 -6.56 5.90 8.06
N SER A 185 -7.32 5.63 9.12
CA SER A 185 -6.78 5.02 10.33
C SER A 185 -6.61 3.53 10.12
N VAL A 186 -5.37 3.05 10.14
CA VAL A 186 -5.07 1.63 9.98
C VAL A 186 -4.66 1.08 11.34
N GLY A 187 -5.56 0.38 12.04
CA GLY A 187 -5.21 -0.30 13.31
C GLY A 187 -6.22 -0.25 14.44
N GLU A 188 -7.32 0.47 14.27
CA GLU A 188 -8.50 0.28 15.12
C GLU A 188 -9.58 -0.43 14.29
N PRO A 189 -10.23 -1.48 14.80
CA PRO A 189 -11.44 -2.00 14.18
C PRO A 189 -12.42 -0.83 14.10
N GLN A 190 -12.88 -0.48 12.90
CA GLN A 190 -13.86 0.58 12.74
C GLN A 190 -15.12 0.21 13.52
N MET A 191 -15.29 0.78 14.71
CA MET A 191 -16.62 0.93 15.26
C MET A 191 -17.34 1.87 14.31
N ARG A 192 -18.28 1.32 13.52
CA ARG A 192 -19.12 2.07 12.58
C ARG A 192 -19.53 3.38 13.24
N ARG A 193 -19.05 4.52 12.73
CA ARG A 193 -19.55 5.82 13.17
C ARG A 193 -21.00 5.90 12.71
N SER A 194 -21.93 5.73 13.65
CA SER A 194 -23.32 6.13 13.42
C SER A 194 -23.34 7.64 13.25
N ALA A 195 -23.94 8.11 12.16
CA ALA A 195 -24.19 9.51 11.95
C ALA A 195 -25.19 10.04 12.98
N SER A 196 -24.69 10.58 14.08
CA SER A 196 -25.36 11.60 14.91
C SER A 196 -24.43 11.96 16.06
N GLU A 197 -23.87 13.17 16.02
CA GLU A 197 -23.64 14.08 17.17
C GLU A 197 -22.58 15.13 16.80
N PHE A 198 -23.01 16.09 15.99
CA PHE A 198 -22.51 17.46 16.11
C PHE A 198 -23.66 18.28 16.70
N VAL A 199 -23.59 18.56 18.00
CA VAL A 199 -24.29 19.69 18.60
C VAL A 199 -23.20 20.60 19.17
N PRO A 200 -22.98 21.80 18.62
CA PRO A 200 -22.05 22.75 19.19
C PRO A 200 -22.70 23.50 20.36
N LEU A 201 -21.92 23.69 21.43
CA LEU A 201 -22.00 24.86 22.29
C LEU A 201 -20.74 25.70 22.07
#